data_AF-A0A846D7Z8-F1
#
_entry.id   AF-A0A846D7Z8-F1
#
_cell.length_a   1.000
_cell.length_b   1.000
_cell.length_c   1.000
_cell.angle_alpha   90.00
_cell.angle_beta   90.00
_cell.angle_gamma   90.00
#
_symmetry.space_group_name_H-M   'P 1'
#
loop_
_entity.id
_entity.type
_entity.pdbx_description
1 polymer ?
#
loop_
_entity_poly.entity_id
_entity_poly.type
_entity_poly.pdbx_seq_one_letter_code
_entity_poly.pdbx_strand_id
1 'polypeptide(L)'
;MISKENKIRINANGNLENITIGLLEGTTTEELIKSKYPLANIQYFQGVTGRLRGIQNFLQGKIDTFASDGILLIGEIIKQEGIEPGLFLTNYSLVPKVPLTCDYYGMIIPKNDPQWQNLVNSVIQSQEFKQVLRNWFGVLFDNKIIAEEFCQG
;
A
#
# COMPACT_ATOMS: atom_id res chain seq x y z
N MET A 1 2.19 -7.11 -2.03
CA MET A 1 3.48 -6.71 -2.63
C MET A 1 4.32 -7.94 -2.88
N ILE A 2 5.06 -7.99 -3.98
CA ILE A 2 5.85 -9.16 -4.38
C ILE A 2 7.27 -8.77 -4.74
N SER A 3 8.21 -9.70 -4.58
CA SER A 3 9.54 -9.59 -5.19
C SER A 3 9.42 -9.89 -6.68
N LYS A 4 10.30 -9.35 -7.51
CA LYS A 4 10.28 -9.66 -8.95
C LYS A 4 10.50 -11.15 -9.24
N GLU A 5 11.28 -11.83 -8.41
CA GLU A 5 11.52 -13.27 -8.50
C GLU A 5 10.23 -14.09 -8.34
N ASN A 6 9.30 -13.62 -7.49
CA ASN A 6 8.02 -14.28 -7.23
C ASN A 6 6.89 -13.87 -8.18
N LYS A 7 7.17 -13.02 -9.20
CA LYS A 7 6.15 -12.47 -10.10
C LYS A 7 5.43 -13.52 -10.95
N ILE A 8 6.08 -14.65 -11.23
CA ILE A 8 5.48 -15.75 -12.00
C ILE A 8 4.50 -16.56 -11.15
N ARG A 9 4.70 -16.61 -9.82
CA ARG A 9 3.93 -17.46 -8.90
C ARG A 9 2.66 -16.78 -8.38
N ILE A 10 2.66 -15.46 -8.25
CA ILE A 10 1.55 -14.73 -7.61
C ILE A 10 0.63 -14.13 -8.67
N ASN A 11 -0.49 -14.81 -8.92
CA ASN A 11 -1.57 -14.32 -9.77
C ASN A 11 -2.67 -13.66 -8.91
N ALA A 12 -2.63 -12.33 -8.77
CA ALA A 12 -3.62 -11.56 -8.00
C ALA A 12 -5.06 -11.63 -8.55
N ASN A 13 -5.25 -12.10 -9.79
CA ASN A 13 -6.58 -12.34 -10.36
C ASN A 13 -7.09 -13.77 -10.13
N GLY A 14 -6.24 -14.66 -9.60
CA GLY A 14 -6.59 -16.03 -9.22
C GLY A 14 -7.06 -16.13 -7.76
N ASN A 15 -7.11 -17.37 -7.25
CA ASN A 15 -7.56 -17.68 -5.88
C ASN A 15 -6.44 -17.60 -4.82
N LEU A 16 -5.18 -17.49 -5.24
CA LEU A 16 -3.98 -17.49 -4.40
C LEU A 16 -3.86 -18.73 -3.49
N GLU A 17 -4.34 -19.88 -3.96
CA GLU A 17 -4.19 -21.15 -3.24
C GLU A 17 -2.71 -21.47 -2.98
N ASN A 18 -2.39 -21.93 -1.76
CA ASN A 18 -1.03 -22.23 -1.30
C ASN A 18 -0.05 -21.04 -1.32
N ILE A 19 -0.56 -19.80 -1.43
CA ILE A 19 0.24 -18.58 -1.25
C ILE A 19 0.10 -18.12 0.19
N THR A 20 1.23 -17.90 0.86
CA THR A 20 1.29 -17.36 2.22
C THR A 20 1.29 -15.84 2.16
N ILE A 21 0.18 -15.24 2.60
CA ILE A 21 -0.04 -13.80 2.64
C ILE A 21 0.12 -13.30 4.07
N GLY A 22 1.06 -12.39 4.29
CA GLY A 22 1.16 -11.64 5.54
C GLY A 22 0.11 -10.54 5.61
N LEU A 23 -0.58 -10.45 6.75
CA LEU A 23 -1.61 -9.44 7.04
C LEU A 23 -1.43 -8.81 8.41
N LEU A 24 -1.85 -7.55 8.53
CA LEU A 24 -2.06 -6.92 9.83
C LEU A 24 -3.44 -7.30 10.36
N GLU A 25 -3.49 -7.87 11.56
CA GLU A 25 -4.74 -8.22 12.23
C GLU A 25 -5.54 -6.96 12.60
N GLY A 26 -6.86 -7.05 12.48
CA GLY A 26 -7.80 -6.00 12.88
C GLY A 26 -7.82 -4.82 11.91
N THR A 27 -7.51 -5.06 10.63
CA THR A 27 -7.50 -4.03 9.58
C THR A 27 -8.54 -4.33 8.51
N THR A 28 -9.03 -3.29 7.82
CA THR A 28 -9.90 -3.45 6.64
C THR A 28 -9.24 -4.25 5.52
N THR A 29 -7.91 -4.18 5.40
CA THR A 29 -7.15 -5.01 4.47
C THR A 29 -7.30 -6.50 4.83
N GLU A 30 -7.32 -6.85 6.11
CA GLU A 30 -7.51 -8.24 6.54
C GLU A 30 -8.84 -8.80 6.04
N GLU A 31 -9.93 -8.08 6.30
CA GLU A 31 -11.28 -8.46 5.91
C GLU A 31 -11.39 -8.64 4.39
N LEU A 32 -10.87 -7.67 3.64
CA LEU A 32 -10.87 -7.68 2.17
C LEU A 32 -10.11 -8.89 1.62
N ILE A 33 -8.90 -9.15 2.12
CA ILE A 33 -8.05 -10.24 1.62
C ILE A 33 -8.65 -11.60 1.97
N LYS A 34 -9.19 -11.79 3.18
CA LYS A 34 -9.84 -13.05 3.57
C LYS A 34 -11.08 -13.33 2.73
N SER A 35 -11.87 -12.30 2.44
CA SER A 35 -13.04 -12.44 1.57
C SER A 35 -12.65 -12.75 0.13
N LYS A 36 -11.59 -12.13 -0.40
CA LYS A 36 -11.20 -12.25 -1.80
C LYS A 36 -10.40 -13.53 -2.10
N TYR A 37 -9.55 -13.96 -1.17
CA TYR A 37 -8.61 -15.07 -1.35
C TYR A 37 -8.77 -16.11 -0.22
N PRO A 38 -9.92 -16.79 -0.11
CA PRO A 38 -10.21 -17.71 0.99
C PRO A 38 -9.33 -18.97 0.99
N LEU A 39 -8.63 -19.26 -0.11
CA LEU A 39 -7.74 -20.42 -0.25
C LEU A 39 -6.26 -20.09 0.04
N ALA A 40 -5.95 -18.83 0.32
CA ALA A 40 -4.60 -18.42 0.68
C ALA A 40 -4.28 -18.80 2.14
N ASN A 41 -3.00 -19.09 2.40
CA ASN A 41 -2.50 -19.26 3.76
C ASN A 41 -2.27 -17.89 4.38
N ILE A 42 -2.86 -17.61 5.55
CA ILE A 42 -2.72 -16.30 6.18
C ILE A 42 -1.72 -16.37 7.33
N GLN A 43 -0.74 -15.48 7.32
CA GLN A 43 0.14 -15.23 8.46
C GLN A 43 -0.15 -13.86 9.06
N TYR A 44 -0.63 -13.84 10.30
CA TYR A 44 -1.00 -12.61 10.99
C TYR A 44 0.20 -11.94 11.67
N PHE A 45 0.19 -10.62 11.64
CA PHE A 45 1.11 -9.75 12.36
C PHE A 45 0.30 -8.70 13.13
N GLN A 46 0.75 -8.36 14.33
CA GLN A 46 -0.02 -7.57 15.27
C GLN A 46 0.78 -6.38 15.84
N GLY A 47 0.04 -5.39 16.33
CA GLY A 47 0.58 -4.26 17.07
C GLY A 47 1.43 -3.30 16.22
N VAL A 48 2.03 -2.32 16.89
CA VAL A 48 2.78 -1.23 16.24
C VAL A 48 3.98 -1.70 15.40
N THR A 49 4.54 -2.88 15.71
CA THR A 49 5.64 -3.50 14.97
C THR A 49 5.18 -4.54 13.95
N GLY A 50 3.87 -4.74 13.77
CA GLY A 50 3.32 -5.77 12.89
C GLY A 50 3.79 -5.61 11.45
N ARG A 51 3.77 -4.37 10.91
CA ARG A 51 4.19 -4.09 9.53
C ARG A 51 5.68 -4.36 9.35
N LEU A 52 6.49 -3.86 10.29
CA LEU A 52 7.93 -4.07 10.30
C LEU A 52 8.26 -5.57 10.25
N ARG A 53 7.66 -6.37 11.14
CA ARG A 53 7.86 -7.82 11.18
C ARG A 53 7.33 -8.52 9.93
N GLY A 54 6.19 -8.07 9.42
CA GLY A 54 5.60 -8.57 8.18
C GLY A 54 6.55 -8.41 7.00
N ILE A 55 7.10 -7.20 6.82
CA ILE A 55 8.08 -6.92 5.78
C ILE A 55 9.37 -7.71 5.97
N GLN A 56 9.88 -7.84 7.20
CA GLN A 56 11.04 -8.69 7.47
C GLN A 56 10.81 -10.15 7.07
N ASN A 57 9.62 -10.70 7.35
CA ASN A 57 9.28 -12.07 6.97
C ASN A 57 9.18 -12.22 5.45
N PHE A 58 8.64 -11.21 4.76
CA PHE A 58 8.60 -11.17 3.30
C PHE A 58 10.02 -11.13 2.70
N LEU A 59 10.89 -10.24 3.19
CA LEU A 59 12.28 -10.13 2.73
C LEU A 59 13.09 -11.41 2.97
N GLN A 60 12.80 -12.12 4.07
CA GLN A 60 13.43 -13.40 4.40
C GLN A 60 12.81 -14.61 3.68
N GLY A 61 11.82 -14.41 2.81
CA GLY A 61 11.14 -15.48 2.09
C GLY A 61 10.28 -16.40 2.97
N LYS A 62 9.92 -15.97 4.18
CA LYS A 62 9.05 -16.73 5.11
C LYS A 62 7.57 -16.62 4.74
N ILE A 63 7.20 -15.54 4.05
CA ILE A 63 5.88 -15.35 3.43
C ILE A 63 6.09 -14.95 1.97
N ASP A 64 5.12 -15.24 1.12
CA ASP A 64 5.23 -15.03 -0.32
C ASP A 64 4.92 -13.57 -0.72
N THR A 65 4.00 -12.95 0.01
CA THR A 65 3.56 -11.57 -0.19
C THR A 65 3.07 -10.98 1.12
N PHE A 66 3.12 -9.67 1.23
CA PHE A 66 2.46 -8.92 2.30
C PHE A 66 1.43 -7.95 1.71
N ALA A 67 0.21 -7.95 2.26
CA ALA A 67 -0.88 -7.09 1.80
C ALA A 67 -1.20 -5.99 2.82
N SER A 68 -1.29 -4.76 2.32
CA SER A 68 -1.56 -3.52 3.05
C SER A 68 -1.71 -2.39 2.02
N ASP A 69 -2.01 -1.17 2.50
CA ASP A 69 -1.75 0.08 1.79
C ASP A 69 -0.37 0.10 1.10
N GLY A 70 -0.37 0.44 -0.20
CA GLY A 70 0.82 0.42 -1.04
C GLY A 70 1.91 1.40 -0.63
N ILE A 71 1.58 2.63 -0.21
CA ILE A 71 2.61 3.61 0.16
C ILE A 71 3.29 3.22 1.47
N LEU A 72 2.53 2.65 2.42
CA LEU A 72 3.10 2.15 3.67
C LEU A 72 4.03 0.96 3.46
N LEU A 73 3.76 0.12 2.45
CA LEU A 73 4.66 -0.99 2.09
C LEU A 73 5.94 -0.50 1.43
N ILE A 74 5.84 0.44 0.50
CA ILE A 74 7.00 1.04 -0.16
C ILE A 74 7.91 1.71 0.88
N GLY A 75 7.35 2.53 1.76
CA GLY A 75 8.12 3.23 2.79
C GLY A 75 8.84 2.28 3.75
N GLU A 76 8.20 1.19 4.17
CA GLU A 76 8.82 0.21 5.06
C GLU A 76 9.97 -0.56 4.37
N ILE A 77 9.82 -0.92 3.09
CA ILE A 77 10.90 -1.57 2.32
C ILE A 77 12.09 -0.63 2.16
N ILE A 78 11.86 0.61 1.72
CA ILE A 78 12.90 1.64 1.57
C ILE A 78 13.69 1.79 2.87
N LYS A 79 12.98 1.87 4.00
CA LYS A 79 13.58 2.01 5.31
C LYS A 79 14.40 0.78 5.73
N GLN A 80 13.89 -0.43 5.51
CA GLN A 80 14.57 -1.65 5.95
C GLN A 80 15.74 -2.06 5.07
N GLU A 81 15.62 -1.90 3.76
CA GLU A 81 16.67 -2.22 2.78
C GLU A 81 17.68 -1.07 2.60
N GLY A 82 17.36 0.14 3.06
CA GLY A 82 18.23 1.30 2.91
C GLY A 82 18.43 1.74 1.45
N ILE A 83 17.40 1.53 0.62
CA ILE A 83 17.45 1.83 -0.82
C ILE A 83 16.80 3.17 -1.15
N GLU A 84 17.29 3.84 -2.20
CA GLU A 84 16.64 5.03 -2.72
C GLU A 84 15.22 4.71 -3.26
N PRO A 85 14.24 5.61 -3.12
CA PRO A 85 12.86 5.35 -3.56
C PRO A 85 12.75 4.93 -5.04
N GLY A 86 13.56 5.50 -5.92
CA GLY A 86 13.60 5.13 -7.35
C GLY A 86 14.06 3.70 -7.61
N LEU A 87 14.73 3.05 -6.65
CA LEU A 87 15.17 1.66 -6.75
C LEU A 87 14.11 0.66 -6.26
N PHE A 88 13.01 1.09 -5.63
CA PHE A 88 11.96 0.16 -5.21
C PHE A 88 11.45 -0.70 -6.37
N LEU A 89 11.21 -0.07 -7.53
CA LEU A 89 10.67 -0.73 -8.73
C LEU A 89 11.67 -1.67 -9.42
N THR A 90 12.96 -1.68 -9.02
CA THR A 90 13.93 -2.63 -9.56
C THR A 90 13.74 -4.02 -8.98
N ASN A 91 13.37 -4.12 -7.70
CA ASN A 91 13.34 -5.40 -6.97
C ASN A 91 11.93 -5.83 -6.57
N TYR A 92 10.99 -4.89 -6.46
CA TYR A 92 9.66 -5.15 -5.93
C TYR A 92 8.56 -4.65 -6.86
N SER A 93 7.34 -5.12 -6.62
CA SER A 93 6.15 -4.65 -7.32
C SER A 93 4.91 -4.71 -6.42
N LEU A 94 4.04 -3.70 -6.56
CA LEU A 94 2.68 -3.77 -6.03
C LEU A 94 1.81 -4.55 -7.03
N VAL A 95 1.09 -5.54 -6.52
CA VAL A 95 0.14 -6.34 -7.27
C VAL A 95 -1.16 -6.47 -6.45
N PRO A 96 -2.34 -6.39 -7.09
CA PRO A 96 -2.55 -6.03 -8.50
C PRO A 96 -2.12 -4.58 -8.81
N LYS A 97 -1.94 -4.24 -10.10
CA LYS A 97 -1.58 -2.86 -10.52
C LYS A 97 -2.67 -1.86 -10.15
N VAL A 98 -3.92 -2.30 -10.25
CA VAL A 98 -5.11 -1.58 -9.77
C VAL A 98 -5.29 -1.96 -8.29
N PRO A 99 -5.53 -1.00 -7.39
CA PRO A 99 -5.74 -1.32 -5.98
C PRO A 99 -7.03 -2.13 -5.76
N LEU A 100 -7.08 -2.90 -4.68
CA LEU A 100 -8.25 -3.72 -4.33
C LEU A 100 -9.38 -2.92 -3.68
N THR A 101 -9.05 -1.77 -3.08
CA THR A 101 -9.97 -0.82 -2.46
C THR A 101 -9.43 0.60 -2.65
N CYS A 102 -10.30 1.58 -2.52
CA CYS A 102 -10.00 3.01 -2.62
C CYS A 102 -10.22 3.67 -1.27
N ASP A 103 -9.26 3.49 -0.36
CA ASP A 103 -9.29 4.10 0.97
C ASP A 103 -8.58 5.46 0.91
N TYR A 104 -9.31 6.55 1.14
CA TYR A 104 -8.77 7.91 1.05
C TYR A 104 -8.24 8.41 2.40
N TYR A 105 -7.10 9.10 2.35
CA TYR A 105 -6.57 9.86 3.48
C TYR A 105 -7.24 11.24 3.55
N GLY A 106 -7.67 11.62 4.75
CA GLY A 106 -8.31 12.91 5.01
C GLY A 106 -7.87 13.52 6.33
N MET A 107 -8.17 14.80 6.50
CA MET A 107 -7.92 15.53 7.75
C MET A 107 -9.18 15.50 8.61
N ILE A 108 -9.03 15.13 9.88
CA ILE A 108 -10.11 15.26 10.86
C ILE A 108 -10.17 16.72 11.28
N ILE A 109 -11.35 17.32 11.19
CA ILE A 109 -11.61 18.72 11.54
C ILE A 109 -12.78 18.87 12.51
N PRO A 110 -12.87 19.98 13.25
CA PRO A 110 -14.04 20.28 14.08
C PRO A 110 -15.33 20.21 13.26
N LYS A 111 -16.37 19.63 13.88
CA LYS A 111 -17.70 19.57 13.26
C LYS A 111 -18.28 20.97 13.13
N ASN A 112 -18.97 21.23 12.02
CA ASN A 112 -19.66 22.50 11.73
C ASN A 112 -18.76 23.74 11.65
N ASP A 113 -17.50 23.58 11.25
CA ASP A 113 -16.58 24.70 11.00
C ASP A 113 -16.25 24.83 9.49
N PRO A 114 -17.11 25.49 8.71
CA PRO A 114 -16.90 25.65 7.27
C PRO A 114 -15.69 26.53 6.95
N GLN A 115 -15.32 27.46 7.84
CA GLN A 115 -14.14 28.30 7.63
C GLN A 115 -12.88 27.45 7.68
N TRP A 116 -12.78 26.59 8.70
CA TRP A 116 -11.67 25.66 8.84
C TRP A 116 -11.64 24.62 7.72
N GLN A 117 -12.80 24.07 7.34
CA GLN A 117 -12.89 23.14 6.21
C GLN A 117 -12.40 23.80 4.91
N ASN A 118 -12.84 25.02 4.62
CA ASN A 118 -12.41 25.76 3.43
C ASN A 118 -10.92 26.06 3.45
N LEU A 119 -10.37 26.43 4.60
CA LEU A 119 -8.93 26.65 4.76
C LEU A 119 -8.14 25.38 4.46
N VAL A 120 -8.46 24.26 5.12
CA VAL A 120 -7.77 22.98 4.92
C VAL A 120 -7.88 22.53 3.47
N ASN A 121 -9.07 22.60 2.87
CA ASN A 121 -9.27 22.25 1.47
C ASN A 121 -8.46 23.14 0.52
N SER A 122 -8.38 24.45 0.80
CA SER A 122 -7.60 25.38 -0.02
C SER A 122 -6.11 25.04 -0.01
N VAL A 123 -5.57 24.65 1.15
CA VAL A 123 -4.18 24.18 1.30
C VAL A 123 -3.95 22.87 0.55
N ILE A 124 -4.83 21.88 0.70
CA ILE A 124 -4.70 20.58 -0.01
C ILE A 124 -4.75 20.77 -1.54
N GLN A 125 -5.48 21.77 -2.03
CA GLN A 125 -5.60 22.05 -3.46
C GLN A 125 -4.46 22.93 -4.01
N SER A 126 -3.63 23.51 -3.14
CA SER A 126 -2.56 24.43 -3.48
C SER A 126 -1.45 23.80 -4.33
N GLN A 127 -0.69 24.64 -5.04
CA GLN A 127 0.43 24.16 -5.85
C GLN A 127 1.62 23.73 -4.97
N GLU A 128 1.76 24.37 -3.83
CA GLU A 128 2.76 24.09 -2.80
C GLU A 128 2.55 22.68 -2.26
N PHE A 129 1.31 22.32 -1.91
CA PHE A 129 0.99 20.96 -1.47
C PHE A 129 1.23 19.93 -2.58
N LYS A 130 0.84 20.22 -3.82
CA LYS A 130 1.15 19.36 -4.97
C LYS A 130 2.66 19.18 -5.17
N GLN A 131 3.46 20.21 -4.92
CA GLN A 131 4.92 20.12 -4.99
C GLN A 131 5.48 19.24 -3.88
N VAL A 132 4.97 19.38 -2.65
CA VAL A 132 5.33 18.48 -1.53
C VAL A 132 5.03 17.04 -1.91
N LEU A 133 3.82 16.74 -2.39
CA LEU A 133 3.46 15.39 -2.84
C LEU A 133 4.39 14.86 -3.95
N ARG A 134 4.75 15.70 -4.93
CA ARG A 134 5.72 15.33 -5.98
C ARG A 134 7.11 15.03 -5.41
N ASN A 135 7.58 15.81 -4.45
CA ASN A 135 8.89 15.59 -3.84
C ASN A 135 8.95 14.26 -3.08
N TRP A 136 7.90 13.93 -2.34
CA TRP A 136 7.84 12.67 -1.58
C TRP A 136 7.61 11.45 -2.45
N PHE A 137 6.77 11.59 -3.49
CA PHE A 137 6.20 10.43 -4.18
C PHE A 137 6.33 10.43 -5.70
N GLY A 138 6.85 11.50 -6.32
CA GLY A 138 6.94 11.64 -7.77
C GLY A 138 7.71 10.49 -8.43
N VAL A 139 8.88 10.15 -7.87
CA VAL A 139 9.72 9.05 -8.35
C VAL A 139 9.08 7.66 -8.23
N LEU A 140 8.05 7.50 -7.39
CA LEU A 140 7.33 6.24 -7.20
C LEU A 140 6.12 6.11 -8.13
N PHE A 141 5.53 7.23 -8.53
CA PHE A 141 4.26 7.28 -9.25
C PHE A 141 4.34 8.00 -10.59
N ASP A 142 5.50 8.06 -11.25
CA ASP A 142 5.66 8.71 -12.56
C ASP A 142 4.68 8.19 -13.64
N ASN A 143 4.00 7.06 -13.40
CA ASN A 143 2.85 6.59 -14.15
C ASN A 143 1.55 6.63 -13.31
N LYS A 144 1.09 7.84 -12.96
CA LYS A 144 -0.09 8.12 -12.11
C LYS A 144 -1.45 7.61 -12.62
N ILE A 145 -1.51 7.12 -13.86
CA ILE A 145 -2.78 7.07 -14.61
C ILE A 145 -3.75 5.98 -14.09
N ILE A 146 -3.27 4.87 -13.53
CA ILE A 146 -4.13 3.68 -13.34
C ILE A 146 -4.97 3.72 -12.04
N ALA A 147 -4.42 4.24 -10.93
CA ALA A 147 -5.11 4.19 -9.64
C ALA A 147 -6.11 5.35 -9.44
N GLU A 148 -5.76 6.55 -9.91
CA GLU A 148 -6.66 7.71 -9.85
C GLU A 148 -7.89 7.49 -10.75
N GLU A 149 -7.74 6.91 -11.95
CA GLU A 149 -8.86 6.57 -12.83
C GLU A 149 -9.78 5.51 -12.24
N PHE A 150 -9.23 4.45 -11.64
CA PHE A 150 -10.05 3.38 -11.04
C PHE A 150 -10.86 3.87 -9.85
N CYS A 151 -10.27 4.70 -8.99
CA CYS A 151 -10.93 5.15 -7.78
C CYS A 151 -11.90 6.34 -7.99
N GLN A 152 -11.91 6.97 -9.17
CA GLN A 152 -12.84 8.05 -9.51
C GLN A 152 -14.06 7.56 -10.34
N GLY A 153 -14.11 6.27 -10.67
CA GLY A 153 -15.20 5.63 -11.44
C GLY A 153 -16.42 5.25 -10.62
#